data_AF-A0A3E0Q3V4-F1
#
_entry.id   AF-A0A3E0Q3V4-F1
#
_cell.length_a   1.000
_cell.length_b   1.000
_cell.length_c   1.000
_cell.angle_alpha   90.00
_cell.angle_beta   90.00
_cell.angle_gamma   90.00
#
_symmetry.space_group_name_H-M   'P 1'
#
loop_
_entity.id
_entity.type
_entity.pdbx_description
1 polymer ?
#
loop_
_entity_poly.entity_id
_entity_poly.type
_entity_poly.pdbx_seq_one_letter_code
_entity_poly.pdbx_strand_id
1 'polypeptide(L)' 'MTSFADEAEAAKGVRGPDCTIGQLPERYPDDGPEIYEVIETRHDITHAGIARAARARGVNISESGVGRHRRRDCLCPTVS' A
#
# COMPACT_ATOMS: atom_id res chain seq x y z
N MET A 1 3.03 -33.66 -4.93
CA MET A 1 2.06 -32.58 -4.76
C MET A 1 2.52 -31.77 -3.57
N THR A 2 2.98 -30.54 -3.79
CA THR A 2 3.42 -29.65 -2.71
C THR A 2 2.18 -29.19 -1.93
N SER A 3 2.25 -29.15 -0.60
CA SER A 3 1.11 -28.74 0.23
C SER A 3 0.87 -27.24 0.10
N PHE A 4 -0.37 -26.78 0.22
CA PHE A 4 -0.67 -25.34 0.39
C PHE A 4 0.13 -24.72 1.54
N ALA A 5 0.44 -25.51 2.58
CA ALA A 5 1.28 -25.06 3.68
C ALA A 5 2.73 -24.78 3.24
N ASP A 6 3.30 -25.64 2.38
CA ASP A 6 4.64 -25.44 1.82
C ASP A 6 4.67 -24.26 0.83
N GLU A 7 3.59 -24.07 0.04
CA GLU A 7 3.42 -22.92 -0.85
C GLU A 7 3.30 -21.60 -0.05
N ALA A 8 2.56 -21.62 1.07
CA ALA A 8 2.41 -20.47 1.95
C ALA A 8 3.71 -20.14 2.72
N GLU A 9 4.45 -21.15 3.18
CA GLU A 9 5.78 -20.98 3.79
C GLU A 9 6.80 -20.45 2.78
N ALA A 10 6.79 -20.94 1.54
CA ALA A 10 7.61 -20.38 0.47
C ALA A 10 7.24 -18.91 0.17
N ALA A 11 5.95 -18.56 0.24
CA ALA A 11 5.47 -17.20 0.06
C ALA A 11 5.80 -16.27 1.24
N LYS A 12 5.99 -16.77 2.47
CA LYS A 12 6.43 -15.96 3.62
C LYS A 12 7.82 -15.32 3.42
N GLY A 13 8.66 -15.93 2.57
CA GLY A 13 9.99 -15.42 2.22
C GLY A 13 9.99 -14.41 1.07
N VAL A 14 8.92 -14.34 0.27
CA VAL A 14 8.82 -13.42 -0.87
C VAL A 14 8.35 -12.06 -0.35
N ARG A 15 9.30 -11.28 0.17
CA ARG A 15 9.11 -9.86 0.47
C ARG A 15 9.05 -9.09 -0.86
N GLY A 16 7.85 -8.95 -1.42
CA GLY A 16 7.65 -8.28 -2.70
C GLY A 16 7.40 -6.77 -2.55
N PRO A 17 7.79 -5.95 -3.54
CA PRO A 17 7.55 -4.50 -3.61
C PRO A 17 6.07 -4.08 -3.75
N ASP A 18 5.13 -4.96 -3.39
CA ASP A 18 3.79 -5.03 -3.98
C ASP A 18 2.66 -4.66 -3.02
N CYS A 19 2.92 -3.79 -2.04
CA CYS A 19 1.81 -3.27 -1.27
C CYS A 19 0.96 -2.34 -2.16
N THR A 20 -0.37 -2.45 -2.09
CA THR A 20 -1.29 -1.68 -2.95
C THR A 20 -1.01 -0.18 -2.95
N ILE A 21 -0.47 0.36 -1.85
CA ILE A 21 -0.06 1.76 -1.73
C ILE A 21 1.25 2.04 -2.46
N GLY A 22 2.27 1.19 -2.34
CA GLY A 22 3.54 1.36 -3.07
C GLY A 22 3.38 1.24 -4.58
N GLN A 23 2.36 0.50 -5.03
CA GLN A 23 2.02 0.40 -6.45
C GLN A 23 1.16 1.57 -6.97
N LEU A 24 0.76 2.53 -6.13
CA LEU A 24 -0.11 3.62 -6.57
C LEU A 24 0.47 4.43 -7.73
N PRO A 25 1.75 4.87 -7.72
CA PRO A 25 2.31 5.68 -8.80
C PRO A 25 2.25 4.98 -10.16
N GLU A 26 2.45 3.66 -10.20
CA GLU A 26 2.42 2.89 -11.45
C GLU A 26 1.00 2.52 -11.87
N ARG A 27 0.14 2.17 -10.91
CA ARG A 27 -1.24 1.71 -11.18
C ARG A 27 -2.19 2.85 -11.51
N TYR A 28 -1.92 4.04 -11.00
CA TYR A 28 -2.71 5.24 -11.19
C TYR A 28 -1.77 6.40 -11.56
N PRO A 29 -1.32 6.52 -12.82
CA PRO A 29 -0.31 7.52 -13.20
C PRO A 29 -0.72 8.98 -12.94
N ASP A 30 -2.01 9.28 -13.06
CA ASP A 30 -2.53 10.64 -12.93
C ASP A 30 -2.66 11.08 -11.45
N ASP A 31 -3.19 10.22 -10.59
CA ASP A 31 -3.51 10.55 -9.18
C ASP A 31 -2.62 9.83 -8.15
N GLY A 32 -2.05 8.69 -8.53
CA GLY A 32 -1.29 7.80 -7.66
C GLY A 32 -0.06 8.43 -7.03
N PRO A 33 0.79 9.18 -7.75
CA PRO A 33 1.93 9.88 -7.17
C PRO A 33 1.53 10.89 -6.09
N GLU A 34 0.49 11.70 -6.32
CA GLU A 34 -0.01 12.68 -5.35
C GLU A 34 -0.58 11.99 -4.10
N ILE A 35 -1.40 10.95 -4.30
CA ILE A 35 -1.96 10.19 -3.17
C ILE A 35 -0.86 9.50 -2.35
N TYR A 36 0.16 8.96 -3.02
CA TYR A 36 1.32 8.36 -2.37
C TYR A 36 2.08 9.38 -1.52
N GLU A 37 2.36 10.56 -2.08
CA GLU A 37 3.03 11.66 -1.36
C GLU A 37 2.23 12.09 -0.12
N VAL A 38 0.90 12.23 -0.22
CA VAL A 38 0.04 12.55 0.93
C VAL A 38 0.10 11.46 2.01
N ILE A 39 0.12 10.18 1.62
CA ILE A 39 0.25 9.09 2.58
C ILE A 39 1.58 9.18 3.34
N GLU A 40 2.68 9.47 2.64
CA GLU A 40 4.02 9.53 3.20
C GLU A 40 4.29 10.79 4.03
N THR A 41 3.72 11.95 3.67
CA THR A 41 4.10 13.24 4.24
C THR A 41 3.06 13.89 5.15
N ARG A 42 1.76 13.65 4.92
CA ARG A 42 0.65 14.34 5.62
C ARG A 42 0.13 13.54 6.81
N HIS A 43 0.95 13.40 7.85
CA HIS A 43 0.59 12.66 9.07
C HIS A 43 -0.50 13.34 9.91
N ASP A 44 -0.81 14.60 9.63
CA ASP A 44 -1.92 15.37 10.21
C ASP A 44 -3.30 14.89 9.71
N ILE A 45 -3.35 14.22 8.56
CA ILE A 45 -4.59 13.72 7.98
C ILE A 45 -4.83 12.27 8.45
N THR A 46 -6.06 12.02 8.91
CA THR A 46 -6.51 10.69 9.33
C THR A 46 -6.47 9.70 8.17
N HIS A 47 -6.17 8.42 8.46
CA HIS A 47 -6.15 7.36 7.45
C HIS A 47 -7.50 7.23 6.71
N ALA A 48 -8.62 7.39 7.43
CA ALA A 48 -9.96 7.37 6.87
C ALA A 48 -10.18 8.55 5.89
N GLY A 49 -9.67 9.74 6.23
CA GLY A 49 -9.72 10.93 5.39
C GLY A 49 -9.00 10.73 4.06
N ILE A 50 -7.77 10.21 4.10
CA ILE A 50 -6.97 9.88 2.91
C ILE A 50 -7.70 8.85 2.04
N ALA A 51 -8.16 7.75 2.64
CA ALA A 51 -8.85 6.70 1.90
C ALA A 51 -10.18 7.16 1.29
N ARG A 52 -10.89 8.12 1.91
CA ARG A 52 -12.09 8.73 1.34
C ARG A 52 -11.74 9.64 0.15
N ALA A 53 -10.72 10.49 0.30
CA ALA A 53 -10.28 11.40 -0.76
C ALA A 53 -9.79 10.64 -2.00
N ALA A 54 -8.98 9.59 -1.81
CA ALA A 54 -8.53 8.72 -2.89
C ALA A 54 -9.69 8.07 -3.66
N ARG A 55 -10.71 7.56 -2.94
CA ARG A 55 -11.90 6.96 -3.58
C ARG A 55 -12.72 7.96 -4.38
N ALA A 56 -12.80 9.22 -3.93
CA ALA A 56 -13.47 10.28 -4.69
C ALA A 56 -12.79 10.54 -6.05
N ARG A 57 -11.51 10.17 -6.18
CA ARG A 57 -10.72 10.21 -7.43
C ARG A 57 -10.68 8.86 -8.16
N GLY A 58 -11.50 7.88 -7.76
CA GLY A 58 -11.53 6.55 -8.38
C GLY A 58 -10.40 5.60 -7.93
N VAL A 59 -9.57 6.00 -6.98
CA VAL A 59 -8.47 5.18 -6.45
C VAL A 59 -8.95 4.40 -5.22
N ASN A 60 -9.08 3.07 -5.35
CA ASN A 60 -9.61 2.23 -4.28
C ASN A 60 -8.52 1.76 -3.31
N ILE A 61 -8.34 2.48 -2.21
CA ILE A 61 -7.48 2.09 -1.08
C ILE A 61 -8.28 2.02 0.22
N SER A 62 -7.83 1.15 1.14
CA SER A 62 -8.45 1.00 2.46
C SER A 62 -7.73 1.82 3.52
N GLU A 63 -8.48 2.26 4.54
CA GLU A 63 -7.91 2.92 5.74
C GLU A 63 -6.84 2.05 6.40
N SER A 64 -7.14 0.76 6.60
CA SER A 64 -6.19 -0.20 7.18
C SER A 64 -4.96 -0.40 6.29
N GLY A 65 -5.10 -0.24 4.97
CA GLY A 65 -3.99 -0.22 4.03
C GLY A 65 -3.07 0.97 4.29
N VAL A 66 -3.62 2.18 4.40
CA VAL A 66 -2.88 3.42 4.71
C VAL A 66 -2.13 3.29 6.03
N GLY A 67 -2.82 2.80 7.07
CA GLY A 67 -2.19 2.59 8.38
C GLY A 67 -1.07 1.56 8.35
N ARG A 68 -1.25 0.42 7.66
CA ARG A 68 -0.20 -0.58 7.48
C ARG A 68 1.01 -0.02 6.73
N HIS A 69 0.78 0.76 5.69
CA HIS A 69 1.86 1.37 4.92
C HIS A 69 2.69 2.34 5.75
N ARG A 70 2.04 3.25 6.49
CA ARG A 70 2.72 4.21 7.38
C ARG A 70 3.53 3.54 8.47
N ARG A 71 3.03 2.44 9.06
CA ARG A 71 3.76 1.66 10.05
C ARG A 71 4.85 0.77 9.45
N ARG A 72 4.94 0.72 8.11
CA ARG A 72 5.78 -0.24 7.38
C ARG A 72 5.45 -1.71 7.74
N ASP A 73 4.19 -1.98 8.07
CA ASP A 73 3.63 -3.34 8.22
C ASP A 73 3.36 -3.99 6.84
N CYS A 74 3.66 -3.27 5.76
CA CYS A 74 3.55 -3.75 4.39
C CYS A 74 4.92 -4.16 3.83
N LEU A 75 4.92 -5.00 2.81
CA LEU A 75 6.16 -5.54 2.21
C LEU A 75 6.91 -4.55 1.29
N CYS A 76 6.43 -3.31 1.16
CA CYS A 76 7.06 -2.30 0.31
C CYS A 76 8.51 -2.01 0.76
N PRO A 77 9.52 -2.03 -0.14
CA PRO A 77 10.89 -1.73 0.22
C PRO A 77 10.98 -0.31 0.74
N THR A 78 11.68 -0.12 1.87
CA THR A 78 12.08 1.20 2.31
C THR A 78 12.99 1.77 1.24
N VAL A 79 12.53 2.79 0.51
CA VAL A 79 13.42 3.60 -0.33
C VAL A 79 14.40 4.29 0.61
N SER A 80 15.63 3.76 0.65
CA SER A 80 16.79 4.38 1.31
C SER A 80 17.29 5.59 0.53
#